data_AF-A0A5D0CMI6-F1
#
_entry.id   AF-A0A5D0CMI6-F1
#
_cell.length_a   1.000
_cell.length_b   1.000
_cell.length_c   1.000
_cell.angle_alpha   90.00
_cell.angle_beta   90.00
_cell.angle_gamma   90.00
#
_symmetry.space_group_name_H-M   'P 1'
#
loop_
_entity.id
_entity.type
_entity.pdbx_description
1 polymer ?
#
loop_
_entity_poly.entity_id
_entity_poly.type
_entity_poly.pdbx_seq_one_letter_code
_entity_poly.pdbx_strand_id
1 'polypeptide(L)'
;MIWGKLLGVAAVLTLMVLHDWRSMPSYTKREKTAYCALTGLGAILAILLVIDPQMPGPTQWLDVIYKPLVDLMEKFTVRRNG
;
A
#
# COMPACT_ATOMS: atom_id res chain seq x y z
N MET A 1 12.38 18.44 -2.98
CA MET A 1 11.24 19.22 -2.44
C MET A 1 10.01 18.33 -2.38
N ILE A 2 9.58 17.93 -1.18
CA ILE A 2 8.40 17.05 -0.95
C ILE A 2 7.15 17.56 -1.69
N TRP A 3 6.97 18.88 -1.75
CA TRP A 3 5.90 19.56 -2.47
C TRP A 3 5.83 19.22 -3.97
N GLY A 4 6.98 19.06 -4.64
CA GLY A 4 7.00 18.70 -6.06
C GLY A 4 6.56 17.24 -6.31
N LYS A 5 6.91 16.33 -5.39
CA LYS A 5 6.44 14.93 -5.44
C LYS A 5 4.94 14.84 -5.16
N LEU A 6 4.44 15.60 -4.19
CA LEU A 6 3.01 15.71 -3.87
C LEU A 6 2.21 16.26 -5.06
N LEU A 7 2.70 17.31 -5.72
CA LEU A 7 2.07 17.86 -6.93
C LEU A 7 2.03 16.85 -8.07
N GLY A 8 3.10 16.09 -8.28
CA GLY A 8 3.14 15.01 -9.27
C GLY A 8 2.10 13.92 -9.00
N VAL A 9 2.01 13.45 -7.75
CA VAL A 9 1.02 12.44 -7.35
C VAL A 9 -0.41 12.99 -7.51
N ALA A 10 -0.67 14.23 -7.09
CA ALA A 10 -1.98 14.86 -7.24
C ALA A 10 -2.39 15.03 -8.71
N ALA A 11 -1.44 15.40 -9.59
CA ALA A 11 -1.68 15.53 -11.02
C ALA A 11 -2.03 14.18 -11.66
N VAL A 12 -1.28 13.12 -11.34
CA VAL A 12 -1.54 11.76 -11.85
C VAL A 12 -2.89 11.23 -11.36
N LEU A 13 -3.20 11.39 -10.07
CA LEU A 13 -4.50 10.99 -9.51
C LEU A 13 -5.66 11.73 -10.18
N THR A 14 -5.50 13.04 -10.41
CA THR A 14 -6.51 13.85 -11.09
C THR A 14 -6.72 13.39 -12.53
N LEU A 15 -5.64 13.09 -13.27
CA LEU A 15 -5.72 12.55 -14.63
C LEU A 15 -6.39 11.18 -14.68
N MET A 16 -6.07 10.29 -13.72
CA MET A 16 -6.71 8.98 -13.59
C MET A 16 -8.22 9.12 -13.39
N VAL A 17 -8.63 9.92 -12.39
CA VAL A 17 -10.05 10.14 -12.07
C VAL A 17 -10.79 10.80 -13.23
N LEU A 18 -10.17 11.77 -13.91
CA LEU A 18 -10.77 12.46 -15.06
C LEU A 18 -10.97 11.51 -16.26
N HIS A 19 -9.99 10.65 -16.53
CA HIS A 19 -10.05 9.67 -17.61
C HIS A 19 -11.13 8.62 -17.33
N ASP A 20 -11.14 8.06 -16.11
CA ASP A 20 -12.15 7.09 -15.70
C ASP A 20 -13.56 7.70 -15.72
N TRP A 21 -13.74 8.91 -15.19
CA TRP A 21 -15.03 9.60 -15.22
C TRP A 21 -15.57 9.77 -16.64
N ARG A 22 -14.68 10.06 -17.60
CA ARG A 22 -15.06 10.20 -19.01
C ARG A 22 -15.38 8.86 -19.68
N SER A 23 -14.81 7.77 -19.19
CA SER A 23 -15.05 6.41 -19.68
C SER A 23 -16.19 5.69 -18.95
N MET A 24 -16.91 6.35 -18.03
CA MET A 24 -17.93 5.74 -17.15
C MET A 24 -19.41 6.10 -17.46
N PRO A 25 -19.94 5.96 -18.70
CA PRO A 25 -21.39 6.07 -18.92
C PRO A 25 -22.17 4.82 -18.46
N SER A 26 -21.51 3.67 -18.24
CA SER A 26 -22.19 2.38 -17.95
C SER A 26 -22.00 1.84 -16.52
N TYR A 27 -21.30 2.56 -15.63
CA TYR A 27 -20.99 2.05 -14.29
C TYR A 27 -22.21 2.05 -13.36
N THR A 28 -22.51 0.89 -12.78
CA THR A 28 -23.54 0.73 -11.74
C THR A 28 -23.07 1.38 -10.44
N LYS A 29 -24.00 1.81 -9.56
CA LYS A 29 -23.66 2.45 -8.26
C LYS A 29 -22.60 1.69 -7.44
N ARG A 30 -22.59 0.35 -7.51
CA ARG A 30 -21.58 -0.51 -6.86
C ARG A 30 -20.17 -0.34 -7.43
N GLU A 31 -20.04 -0.23 -8.75
CA GLU A 31 -18.74 -0.12 -9.40
C GLU A 31 -18.11 1.25 -9.14
N LYS A 32 -18.93 2.31 -9.03
CA LYS A 32 -18.45 3.62 -8.56
C LYS A 32 -17.90 3.58 -7.13
N THR A 33 -18.54 2.83 -6.24
CA THR A 33 -18.04 2.65 -4.87
C THR A 33 -16.72 1.87 -4.85
N ALA A 34 -16.61 0.78 -5.62
CA ALA A 34 -15.38 0.01 -5.73
C ALA A 34 -14.23 0.87 -6.29
N TYR A 35 -14.51 1.65 -7.34
CA TYR A 35 -13.55 2.58 -7.91
C TYR A 35 -13.07 3.64 -6.90
N CYS A 36 -14.01 4.26 -6.17
CA CYS A 36 -13.67 5.25 -5.16
C CYS A 36 -12.84 4.64 -4.02
N ALA A 37 -13.17 3.42 -3.59
CA ALA A 37 -12.41 2.72 -2.56
C ALA A 37 -10.99 2.38 -3.03
N LEU A 38 -10.82 1.84 -4.25
CA LEU A 38 -9.50 1.54 -4.82
C LEU A 38 -8.66 2.80 -5.03
N THR A 39 -9.27 3.86 -5.58
CA THR A 39 -8.58 5.13 -5.83
C THR A 39 -8.18 5.79 -4.51
N GLY A 40 -9.06 5.75 -3.50
CA GLY A 40 -8.76 6.25 -2.17
C GLY A 40 -7.61 5.48 -1.50
N LEU A 41 -7.63 4.15 -1.55
CA LEU A 41 -6.54 3.32 -1.04
C LEU A 41 -5.21 3.60 -1.77
N GLY A 42 -5.24 3.70 -3.09
CA GLY A 42 -4.08 4.06 -3.90
C GLY A 42 -3.52 5.45 -3.57
N ALA A 43 -4.40 6.43 -3.35
CA ALA A 43 -4.02 7.78 -2.95
C ALA A 43 -3.37 7.80 -1.55
N ILE A 44 -3.94 7.08 -0.59
CA ILE A 44 -3.36 6.93 0.75
C ILE A 44 -1.97 6.30 0.67
N LEU A 45 -1.81 5.22 -0.09
CA LEU A 45 -0.52 4.56 -0.33
C LEU A 45 0.51 5.50 -0.97
N ALA A 46 0.08 6.27 -1.98
CA ALA A 46 0.95 7.22 -2.65
C ALA A 46 1.40 8.35 -1.71
N ILE A 47 0.50 8.86 -0.87
CA ILE A 47 0.84 9.87 0.15
C ILE A 47 1.80 9.30 1.19
N LEU A 48 1.57 8.07 1.65
CA LEU A 48 2.48 7.36 2.56
C LEU A 48 3.90 7.28 1.98
N LEU A 49 4.04 6.88 0.72
CA LEU A 49 5.32 6.80 0.02
C LEU A 49 6.02 8.16 -0.15
N VAL A 50 5.26 9.24 -0.29
CA VAL A 50 5.82 10.60 -0.43
C VAL A 50 6.36 11.12 0.90
N ILE A 51 5.68 10.80 2.01
CA ILE A 51 6.08 11.21 3.36
C ILE A 51 7.31 10.42 3.81
N ASP A 52 7.30 9.10 3.64
CA ASP A 52 8.42 8.23 3.99
C ASP A 52 8.63 7.14 2.91
N PRO A 53 9.53 7.38 1.95
CA PRO A 53 9.86 6.40 0.92
C PRO A 53 10.68 5.21 1.45
N GLN A 54 11.10 5.23 2.73
CA GLN A 54 11.81 4.14 3.40
C GLN A 54 10.89 3.35 4.34
N MET A 55 9.57 3.54 4.27
CA MET A 55 8.62 2.73 5.04
C MET A 55 8.94 1.25 4.86
N PRO A 56 9.00 0.47 5.97
CA PRO A 56 9.38 -0.92 5.90
C PRO A 56 8.45 -1.63 4.92
N GLY A 57 9.03 -2.20 3.88
CA GLY A 57 8.25 -2.85 2.81
C GLY A 57 7.38 -3.95 3.39
N PRO A 58 6.30 -4.39 2.70
CA PRO A 58 5.43 -5.47 3.19
C PRO A 58 6.18 -6.74 3.59
N THR A 59 7.35 -6.97 3.00
CA THR A 59 8.32 -8.00 3.40
C THR A 59 8.94 -7.80 4.79
N GLN A 60 9.23 -6.57 5.21
CA GLN A 60 9.71 -6.29 6.57
C GLN A 60 8.60 -6.42 7.63
N TRP A 61 7.33 -6.28 7.23
CA TRP A 61 6.21 -6.62 8.12
C TRP A 61 6.10 -8.12 8.34
N LEU A 62 6.41 -8.93 7.32
CA LEU A 62 6.53 -10.38 7.48
C LEU A 62 7.63 -10.73 8.48
N ASP A 63 8.79 -10.06 8.46
CA ASP A 63 9.84 -10.30 9.45
C ASP A 63 9.37 -10.06 10.89
N VAL A 64 8.53 -9.04 11.14
CA VAL A 64 7.96 -8.77 12.47
C VAL A 64 6.99 -9.89 12.90
N ILE A 65 6.16 -10.38 11.97
CA ILE A 65 5.18 -11.44 12.23
C ILE A 65 5.86 -12.79 12.43
N TYR A 66 6.91 -13.08 11.65
CA TYR A 66 7.60 -14.37 11.63
C TYR A 66 8.75 -14.47 12.64
N LYS A 67 9.30 -13.34 13.13
CA LYS A 67 10.29 -13.32 14.23
C LYS A 67 9.96 -14.24 15.40
N PRO A 68 8.75 -14.19 16.01
CA PRO A 68 8.43 -15.06 17.14
C PRO A 68 8.38 -16.56 16.77
N LEU A 69 8.03 -16.89 15.53
CA LEU A 69 8.08 -18.28 15.06
C LEU A 69 9.53 -18.77 14.89
N VAL A 70 10.41 -17.91 14.36
CA VAL A 70 11.83 -18.21 14.19
C VAL A 70 12.49 -18.41 15.56
N ASP A 71 12.24 -17.52 16.52
CA ASP A 71 12.76 -17.63 17.89
C ASP A 71 12.27 -18.93 18.58
N LEU A 72 11.02 -19.32 18.33
CA LEU A 72 10.47 -20.57 18.84
C LEU A 72 11.16 -21.80 18.23
N MET A 73 11.36 -21.81 16.91
CA MET A 73 12.05 -22.88 16.17
C MET A 73 13.52 -23.00 16.58
N GLU A 74 14.21 -21.88 16.77
CA GLU A 74 15.60 -21.84 17.20
C GLU A 74 15.74 -22.40 18.62
N LYS A 75 14.83 -22.01 19.52
CA LYS A 75 14.74 -22.55 20.89
C LYS A 75 14.47 -24.06 20.91
N PHE A 76 13.62 -24.58 20.03
CA PHE A 76 13.38 -26.02 19.90
C PHE A 76 14.60 -26.77 19.33
N THR A 77 15.31 -26.17 18.40
CA THR A 77 16.50 -26.78 17.77
C THR A 77 17.68 -26.84 18.74
N VAL A 78 17.93 -25.77 19.51
CA VAL A 78 18.95 -25.73 20.56
C VAL A 78 18.68 -26.76 21.65
N ARG A 79 17.42 -26.95 22.05
CA ARG A 79 17.03 -27.94 23.08
C ARG A 79 17.14 -29.40 22.60
N ARG A 80 17.25 -29.66 21.29
CA ARG A 80 17.39 -31.01 20.73
C ARG A 80 18.86 -31.43 20.56
N ASN A 81 19.79 -30.46 20.52
CA ASN A 81 21.23 -30.69 20.32
C ASN A 81 22.07 -30.58 21.61
N GLY A 82 21.45 -30.41 22.79
CA GLY A 82 22.12 -30.42 24.10
C GLY A 82 21.54 -31.48 25.00
#